data_AF-Q17TZ2-F1
#
_entry.id   AF-Q17TZ2-F1
#
_cell.length_a   1.000
_cell.length_b   1.000
_cell.length_c   1.000
_cell.angle_alpha   90.00
_cell.angle_beta   90.00
_cell.angle_gamma   90.00
#
_symmetry.space_group_name_H-M   'P 1'
#
loop_
_entity.id
_entity.type
_entity.pdbx_description
1 polymer ?
#
loop_
_entity_poly.entity_id
_entity_poly.type
_entity_poly.pdbx_seq_one_letter_code
_entity_poly.pdbx_strand_id
1 'polypeptide(L)'
;MLRILLGICILHFMSCDVFGEMLVGGYTEPRSVTPEERSVFQPMILSKLLTAGSVESSCELELLQVSTQVVAGINYKFKVSGGATCPGCWEVVVFVPLYSSKSATSVGTPTRVSCT
;
A
#
# COMPACT_ATOMS: atom_id res chain seq x y z
N MET A 1 -28.76 41.73 1.80
CA MET A 1 -28.73 40.31 1.40
C MET A 1 -27.43 39.88 0.72
N LEU A 2 -26.77 40.75 -0.08
CA LEU A 2 -25.45 40.49 -0.70
C LEU A 2 -24.31 40.17 0.30
N ARG A 3 -24.36 40.75 1.51
CA ARG A 3 -23.34 40.54 2.57
C ARG A 3 -23.38 39.17 3.24
N ILE A 4 -24.55 38.51 3.26
CA ILE A 4 -24.71 37.17 3.86
C ILE A 4 -24.18 36.11 2.88
N LEU A 5 -24.41 36.30 1.58
CA LEU A 5 -23.88 35.43 0.53
C LEU A 5 -22.34 35.42 0.51
N LEU A 6 -21.70 36.58 0.65
CA LEU A 6 -20.23 36.68 0.68
C LEU A 6 -19.62 35.95 1.88
N GLY A 7 -20.27 36.01 3.05
CA GLY A 7 -19.80 35.33 4.26
C GLY A 7 -19.84 33.79 4.14
N ILE A 8 -20.86 33.26 3.47
CA ILE A 8 -20.98 31.81 3.21
C ILE A 8 -19.89 31.34 2.22
N CYS A 9 -19.52 32.16 1.23
CA CYS A 9 -18.44 31.84 0.30
C CYS A 9 -17.06 31.81 0.98
N ILE A 10 -16.79 32.70 1.93
CA ILE A 10 -15.51 32.75 2.65
C ILE A 10 -15.36 31.55 3.62
N LEU A 11 -16.45 31.11 4.25
CA LEU A 11 -16.46 29.91 5.10
C LEU A 11 -16.18 28.61 4.32
N HIS A 12 -16.65 28.50 3.07
CA HIS A 12 -16.31 27.36 2.22
C HIS A 12 -14.86 27.39 1.72
N PHE A 13 -14.30 28.58 1.45
CA PHE A 13 -12.94 28.69 0.93
C PHE A 13 -11.88 28.35 1.99
N MET A 14 -12.11 28.73 3.25
CA MET A 14 -11.18 28.46 4.37
C MET A 14 -11.21 27.00 4.88
N SER A 15 -12.07 26.15 4.31
CA SER A 15 -12.14 24.72 4.64
C SER A 15 -11.21 23.86 3.76
N CYS A 16 -10.68 24.42 2.66
CA CYS A 16 -9.95 23.65 1.66
C CYS A 16 -8.43 23.62 1.83
N ASP A 17 -7.85 24.47 2.69
CA ASP A 17 -6.39 24.65 2.73
C ASP A 17 -5.66 23.86 3.85
N VAL A 18 -6.34 22.93 4.54
CA VAL A 18 -5.73 22.14 5.64
C VAL A 18 -5.51 20.66 5.28
N PHE A 19 -6.12 20.15 4.20
CA PHE A 19 -5.92 18.78 3.76
C PHE A 19 -5.27 18.79 2.38
N GLY A 20 -3.95 18.62 2.33
CA GLY A 20 -3.28 18.24 1.08
C GLY A 20 -4.04 17.06 0.46
N GLU A 21 -4.35 17.19 -0.83
CA GLU A 21 -5.23 16.35 -1.66
C GLU A 21 -5.35 14.88 -1.21
N MET A 22 -6.15 14.60 -0.17
CA MET A 22 -6.47 13.23 0.20
C MET A 22 -7.59 12.76 -0.73
N LEU A 23 -7.20 12.23 -1.89
CA LEU A 23 -8.13 11.54 -2.78
C LEU A 23 -8.72 10.34 -2.03
N VAL A 24 -10.02 10.41 -1.73
CA VAL A 24 -10.73 9.30 -1.07
C VAL A 24 -10.56 8.02 -1.89
N GLY A 25 -10.13 6.94 -1.25
CA GLY A 25 -9.87 5.66 -1.90
C GLY A 25 -8.59 5.60 -2.75
N GLY A 26 -7.71 6.61 -2.72
CA GLY A 26 -6.36 6.53 -3.30
C GLY A 26 -5.38 5.75 -2.41
N TYR A 27 -4.22 5.40 -2.99
CA TYR A 27 -3.07 4.96 -2.19
C TYR A 27 -2.39 6.17 -1.56
N THR A 28 -1.87 6.01 -0.34
CA THR A 28 -0.97 6.99 0.26
C THR A 28 0.33 7.07 -0.52
N GLU A 29 1.05 8.18 -0.36
CA GLU A 29 2.46 8.26 -0.75
C GLU A 29 3.26 7.10 -0.12
N PRO A 30 4.27 6.57 -0.82
CA PRO A 30 5.11 5.51 -0.30
C PRO A 30 5.83 5.94 0.98
N ARG A 31 5.83 5.06 1.98
CA ARG A 31 6.57 5.24 3.23
C ARG A 31 7.41 4.00 3.54
N SER A 32 8.32 4.15 4.51
CA SER A 32 9.06 3.02 5.05
C SER A 32 8.14 1.99 5.70
N VAL A 33 8.55 0.73 5.62
CA VAL A 33 7.84 -0.41 6.21
C VAL A 33 8.25 -0.58 7.67
N THR A 34 7.30 -0.67 8.60
CA THR A 34 7.61 -0.83 10.02
C THR A 34 8.11 -2.26 10.34
N PRO A 35 8.79 -2.48 11.47
CA PRO A 35 9.22 -3.82 11.88
C PRO A 35 8.06 -4.82 12.00
N GLU A 36 6.91 -4.36 12.51
CA GLU A 36 5.71 -5.18 12.68
C GLU A 36 5.14 -5.59 11.32
N GLU A 37 4.99 -4.64 10.40
CA GLU A 37 4.57 -4.91 9.02
C GLU A 37 5.52 -5.90 8.34
N ARG A 38 6.82 -5.71 8.52
CA ARG A 38 7.83 -6.61 7.97
C ARG A 38 7.66 -8.04 8.48
N SER A 39 7.51 -8.21 9.79
CA SER A 39 7.33 -9.54 10.41
C SER A 39 6.09 -10.28 9.90
N VAL A 40 5.02 -9.56 9.57
CA VAL A 40 3.75 -10.14 9.11
C VAL A 40 3.77 -10.39 7.60
N PHE A 41 4.16 -9.40 6.80
CA PHE A 41 3.95 -9.42 5.35
C PHE A 41 5.10 -10.06 4.58
N GLN A 42 6.34 -9.96 5.05
CA GLN A 42 7.50 -10.53 4.36
C GLN A 42 7.35 -12.05 4.10
N PRO A 43 6.97 -12.91 5.07
CA PRO A 43 6.79 -14.34 4.80
C PRO A 43 5.62 -14.62 3.84
N MET A 44 4.53 -13.83 3.89
CA MET A 44 3.39 -13.98 2.98
C MET A 44 3.78 -13.67 1.52
N ILE A 45 4.52 -12.58 1.32
CA ILE A 45 4.99 -12.14 0.00
C ILE A 45 6.03 -13.12 -0.55
N LEU A 46 6.97 -13.57 0.29
CA LEU A 46 7.95 -14.58 -0.10
C LEU A 46 7.26 -15.88 -0.55
N SER A 47 6.32 -16.39 0.25
CA SER A 47 5.55 -17.59 -0.10
C SER A 47 4.79 -17.42 -1.43
N LYS A 48 4.22 -16.23 -1.68
CA LYS A 48 3.54 -15.95 -2.95
C LYS A 48 4.50 -15.93 -4.15
N LEU A 49 5.67 -15.29 -4.01
CA LEU A 49 6.67 -15.25 -5.06
C LEU A 49 7.24 -16.64 -5.37
N LEU A 50 7.47 -17.46 -4.34
CA LEU A 50 7.90 -18.86 -4.48
C LEU A 50 6.87 -19.70 -5.21
N THR A 51 5.61 -19.67 -4.77
CA THR A 51 4.52 -20.46 -5.37
C THR A 51 4.18 -20.01 -6.79
N ALA A 52 4.44 -18.74 -7.12
CA ALA A 52 4.33 -18.20 -8.48
C ALA A 52 5.54 -18.54 -9.38
N GLY A 53 6.59 -19.19 -8.86
CA GLY A 53 7.84 -19.45 -9.60
C GLY A 53 8.61 -18.18 -9.97
N SER A 54 8.37 -17.07 -9.25
CA SER A 54 9.05 -15.79 -9.50
C SER A 54 10.43 -15.71 -8.87
N VAL A 55 10.65 -16.49 -7.80
CA VAL A 55 11.90 -16.55 -7.04
C VAL A 55 12.16 -17.97 -6.56
N GLU A 56 13.42 -18.26 -6.23
CA GLU A 56 13.87 -19.54 -5.65
C GLU A 56 13.77 -19.53 -4.12
N SER A 57 13.80 -20.72 -3.50
CA SER A 57 13.70 -20.90 -2.04
C SER A 57 14.78 -20.21 -1.22
N SER A 58 15.94 -19.94 -1.82
CA SER A 58 17.06 -19.21 -1.22
C SER A 58 16.93 -17.69 -1.36
N CYS A 59 15.78 -17.17 -1.83
CA CYS A 59 15.57 -15.75 -2.03
C CYS A 59 15.44 -15.00 -0.71
N GLU A 60 16.36 -14.07 -0.48
CA GLU A 60 16.23 -13.06 0.56
C GLU A 60 15.44 -11.87 -0.01
N LEU A 61 14.30 -11.55 0.62
CA LEU A 61 13.45 -10.43 0.22
C LEU A 61 13.57 -9.27 1.21
N GLU A 62 13.63 -8.07 0.67
CA GLU A 62 13.55 -6.82 1.42
C GLU A 62 12.28 -6.06 1.02
N LEU A 63 11.47 -5.68 2.00
CA LEU A 63 10.36 -4.74 1.78
C LEU A 63 10.92 -3.31 1.81
N LEU A 64 10.93 -2.63 0.67
CA LEU A 64 11.53 -1.30 0.52
C LEU A 64 10.58 -0.20 1.02
N GLN A 65 9.34 -0.24 0.54
CA GLN A 65 8.33 0.77 0.83
C GLN A 65 6.93 0.18 0.75
N VAL A 66 5.99 0.85 1.41
CA VAL A 66 4.57 0.51 1.38
C VAL A 66 3.71 1.75 1.17
N SER A 67 2.70 1.59 0.31
CA SER A 67 1.57 2.51 0.19
C SER A 67 0.31 1.81 0.66
N THR A 68 -0.55 2.51 1.40
CA THR A 68 -1.80 1.92 1.90
C THR A 68 -3.01 2.57 1.25
N GLN A 69 -4.07 1.79 1.06
CA GLN A 69 -5.35 2.26 0.57
C GLN A 69 -6.45 1.67 1.46
N VAL A 70 -7.25 2.53 2.08
CA VAL A 70 -8.38 2.12 2.92
C VAL A 70 -9.58 1.80 2.05
N VAL A 71 -10.16 0.61 2.25
CA VAL A 71 -11.35 0.09 1.56
C VAL A 71 -12.26 -0.60 2.60
N ALA A 72 -13.00 -1.66 2.26
CA ALA A 72 -13.62 -2.58 3.22
C ALA A 72 -12.56 -3.50 3.88
N GLY A 73 -11.52 -2.89 4.43
CA GLY A 73 -10.23 -3.49 4.77
C GLY A 73 -9.11 -2.52 4.39
N ILE A 74 -7.90 -3.03 4.20
CA ILE A 74 -6.75 -2.23 3.78
C ILE A 74 -5.99 -2.99 2.70
N ASN A 75 -5.72 -2.32 1.58
CA ASN A 75 -4.74 -2.78 0.60
C ASN A 75 -3.37 -2.21 0.96
N TYR A 76 -2.39 -3.09 1.15
CA TYR A 76 -0.98 -2.75 1.32
C TYR A 76 -0.24 -3.04 0.02
N LYS A 77 0.22 -2.00 -0.67
CA LYS A 77 1.03 -2.12 -1.88
C LYS A 77 2.51 -2.01 -1.49
N PHE A 78 3.22 -3.13 -1.57
CA PHE A 78 4.65 -3.20 -1.28
C PHE A 78 5.48 -3.12 -2.56
N LYS A 79 6.55 -2.33 -2.54
CA LYS A 79 7.69 -2.51 -3.45
C LYS A 79 8.71 -3.36 -2.71
N VAL A 80 9.10 -4.49 -3.29
CA VAL A 80 10.02 -5.45 -2.69
C VAL A 80 11.23 -5.66 -3.59
N SER A 81 12.40 -5.85 -2.99
CA SER A 81 13.64 -6.19 -3.69
C SER A 81 14.10 -7.58 -3.29
N GLY A 82 14.52 -8.37 -4.26
CA GLY A 82 15.26 -9.60 -4.00
C GLY A 82 16.75 -9.33 -3.85
N GLY A 83 17.41 -10.13 -3.01
CA GLY A 83 18.84 -10.12 -2.80
C GLY A 83 19.62 -10.80 -3.94
N ALA A 84 20.86 -11.20 -3.65
CA ALA A 84 21.79 -11.74 -4.65
C ALA A 84 21.28 -13.00 -5.38
N THR A 85 20.50 -13.83 -4.71
CA THR A 85 19.96 -15.10 -5.24
C THR A 85 18.71 -14.92 -6.10
N CYS A 86 18.06 -13.76 -6.04
CA CYS A 86 16.81 -13.48 -6.74
C CYS A 86 16.72 -11.99 -7.17
N PRO A 87 17.69 -11.48 -7.95
CA PRO A 87 17.76 -10.06 -8.25
C PRO A 87 16.52 -9.60 -9.03
N GLY A 88 15.90 -8.53 -8.54
CA GLY A 88 14.72 -7.94 -9.15
C GLY A 88 13.87 -7.19 -8.13
N CYS A 89 12.95 -6.38 -8.64
CA CYS A 89 11.93 -5.74 -7.82
C CYS A 89 10.53 -6.11 -8.29
N TRP A 90 9.63 -6.19 -7.32
CA TRP A 90 8.23 -6.49 -7.56
C TRP A 90 7.33 -5.52 -6.80
N GLU A 91 6.20 -5.21 -7.40
CA GLU A 91 5.05 -4.66 -6.71
C GLU A 91 4.11 -5.80 -6.33
N VAL A 92 3.72 -5.86 -5.06
CA VAL A 92 2.81 -6.87 -4.52
C VAL A 92 1.77 -6.19 -3.65
N VAL A 93 0.49 -6.44 -3.94
CA VAL A 93 -0.62 -5.94 -3.13
C VAL A 93 -1.10 -7.04 -2.19
N VAL A 94 -1.13 -6.76 -0.89
CA VAL A 94 -1.73 -7.61 0.14
C VAL A 94 -3.02 -6.95 0.62
N PHE A 95 -4.15 -7.64 0.47
CA PHE A 95 -5.43 -7.19 1.02
C PHE A 95 -5.65 -7.81 2.40
N VAL A 96 -5.84 -6.96 3.41
CA VAL A 96 -6.21 -7.34 4.77
C VAL A 96 -7.66 -6.91 5.01
N PRO A 97 -8.61 -7.85 5.15
CA PRO A 97 -10.01 -7.52 5.37
C PRO A 97 -10.25 -7.00 6.79
N LEU A 98 -11.40 -6.36 7.01
CA LEU A 98 -11.89 -6.07 8.36
C LEU A 98 -12.10 -7.37 9.14
N TYR A 99 -11.87 -7.32 10.45
CA TYR A 99 -12.01 -8.48 11.35
C TYR A 99 -13.39 -9.16 11.27
N SER A 100 -14.46 -8.38 11.10
CA SER A 100 -15.84 -8.89 10.97
C SER A 100 -16.19 -9.42 9.59
N SER A 101 -15.28 -9.33 8.62
CA SER A 101 -15.49 -9.82 7.26
C SER A 101 -15.41 -11.35 7.19
N LYS A 102 -16.07 -11.93 6.18
CA LYS A 102 -15.92 -13.35 5.81
C LYS A 102 -14.76 -13.60 4.86
N SER A 103 -14.15 -12.54 4.32
CA SER A 103 -12.99 -12.63 3.45
C SER A 103 -11.73 -12.97 4.24
N ALA A 104 -10.78 -13.64 3.58
CA ALA A 104 -9.45 -13.88 4.13
C ALA A 104 -8.44 -12.85 3.62
N THR A 105 -7.33 -12.69 4.35
CA THR A 105 -6.15 -11.98 3.84
C THR A 105 -5.71 -12.63 2.53
N SER A 106 -5.42 -11.82 1.52
CA SER A 106 -5.02 -12.33 0.21
C SER A 106 -3.81 -11.58 -0.33
N VAL A 107 -2.91 -12.33 -0.96
CA VAL A 107 -1.73 -11.77 -1.63
C VAL A 107 -1.97 -11.81 -3.14
N GLY A 108 -2.00 -10.63 -3.74
CA GLY A 108 -2.18 -10.42 -5.16
C GLY A 108 -1.03 -10.98 -6.01
N THR A 109 -1.21 -10.97 -7.32
CA THR A 109 -0.17 -11.42 -8.26
C THR A 109 1.01 -10.45 -8.25
N PRO A 110 2.23 -10.94 -7.99
CA PRO A 110 3.42 -10.09 -8.06
C PRO A 110 3.64 -9.56 -9.48
N THR A 111 3.92 -8.26 -9.59
CA THR A 111 4.23 -7.63 -10.87
C THR A 111 5.67 -7.15 -10.85
N ARG A 112 6.48 -7.54 -11.83
CA ARG A 112 7.88 -7.09 -11.92
C ARG A 112 7.91 -5.59 -12.26
N VAL A 113 8.71 -4.83 -11.51
CA VAL A 113 8.87 -3.37 -11.68
C VAL A 113 10.35 -2.98 -11.63
N SER A 114 10.67 -1.76 -12.05
CA SER A 114 12.03 -1.23 -11.86
C SER A 114 12.34 -1.00 -10.39
N CYS A 115 13.58 -1.27 -9.98
CA CYS A 115 14.06 -1.00 -8.63
C CYS A 115 14.34 0.49 -8.40
N THR A 116 14.67 1.23 -9.46
CA THR A 116 14.86 2.68 -9.44
C THR A 116 13.60 3.45 -9.10
#